data_AF-A0A7W1QGK7-F1
#
_entry.id   AF-A0A7W1QGK7-F1
#
_cell.length_a   1.000
_cell.length_b   1.000
_cell.length_c   1.000
_cell.angle_alpha   90.00
_cell.angle_beta   90.00
_cell.angle_gamma   90.00
#
_symmetry.space_group_name_H-M   'P 1'
#
loop_
_entity.id
_entity.type
_entity.pdbx_description
1 polymer ?
#
loop_
_entity_poly.entity_id
_entity_poly.type
_entity_poly.pdbx_seq_one_letter_code
_entity_poly.pdbx_strand_id
1 'polypeptide(L)'
;MHLFRNQNGKMAELDTYALPEAHNPAYAAGAGDLSVHEVAVSHVDPRLLYFSYYAGGLRIAKITADEQIQEVGAFIAPNGSNHWGVQVFQDGGKEYVATSDRDHGLWILRYNPQP
;
A
#
# COMPACT_ATOMS: atom_id res chain seq x y z
N MET A 1 5.33 1.04 8.01
CA MET A 1 4.12 0.38 8.55
C MET A 1 4.57 -0.86 9.30
N HIS A 2 4.07 -1.09 10.51
CA HIS A 2 4.52 -2.20 11.36
C HIS A 2 3.44 -3.28 11.45
N LEU A 3 3.85 -4.54 11.30
CA LEU A 3 3.02 -5.70 11.59
C LEU A 3 3.25 -6.13 13.04
N PHE A 4 2.17 -6.29 13.77
CA PHE A 4 2.20 -6.78 15.14
C PHE A 4 1.34 -8.03 15.29
N ARG A 5 1.82 -8.98 16.09
CA ARG A 5 1.00 -10.07 16.62
C ARG A 5 0.41 -9.64 17.96
N ASN A 6 -0.91 -9.66 18.07
CA ASN A 6 -1.58 -9.55 19.37
C ASN A 6 -1.60 -10.93 20.05
N GLN A 7 -0.85 -11.09 21.13
CA GLN A 7 -0.80 -12.33 21.90
C GLN A 7 -0.75 -12.02 23.40
N ASN A 8 -1.66 -12.63 24.16
CA ASN A 8 -1.73 -12.49 25.62
C ASN A 8 -1.81 -11.03 26.10
N GLY A 9 -2.54 -10.17 25.36
CA GLY A 9 -2.68 -8.75 25.67
C GLY A 9 -1.42 -7.92 25.39
N LYS A 10 -0.44 -8.47 24.67
CA LYS A 10 0.77 -7.77 24.23
C LYS A 10 0.83 -7.71 22.70
N MET A 11 1.47 -6.65 22.21
CA MET A 11 1.78 -6.47 20.79
C MET A 11 3.24 -6.82 20.58
N ALA A 12 3.52 -7.94 19.91
CA ALA A 12 4.88 -8.32 19.49
C ALA A 12 5.09 -7.85 18.05
N GLU A 13 6.11 -7.03 17.81
CA GLU A 13 6.48 -6.60 16.46
C GLU A 13 7.02 -7.81 15.67
N LEU A 14 6.52 -8.00 14.46
CA LEU A 14 6.87 -9.11 13.57
C LEU A 14 7.68 -8.63 12.37
N ASP A 15 7.27 -7.51 11.77
CA ASP A 15 7.86 -7.00 10.55
C ASP A 15 7.55 -5.51 10.35
N THR A 16 8.32 -4.85 9.49
CA THR A 16 8.10 -3.48 9.06
C THR A 16 8.20 -3.38 7.54
N TYR A 17 7.21 -2.75 6.93
CA TYR A 17 7.23 -2.38 5.52
C TYR A 17 7.48 -0.89 5.34
N ALA A 18 8.49 -0.57 4.53
CA ALA A 18 8.75 0.74 3.97
C ALA A 18 9.42 0.57 2.60
N LEU A 19 9.17 1.52 1.70
CA LEU A 19 9.86 1.54 0.41
C LEU A 19 11.39 1.72 0.63
N PRO A 20 12.26 0.93 -0.04
CA PRO A 20 13.71 1.11 0.07
C PRO A 20 14.17 2.53 -0.24
N GLU A 21 13.50 3.20 -1.18
CA GLU A 21 13.76 4.59 -1.55
C GLU A 21 13.57 5.56 -0.38
N ALA A 22 12.65 5.27 0.56
CA ALA A 22 12.42 6.10 1.73
C ALA A 22 13.63 6.12 2.70
N HIS A 23 14.52 5.14 2.59
CA HIS A 23 15.75 5.06 3.39
C HIS A 23 16.98 5.62 2.67
N ASN A 24 16.85 6.04 1.41
CA ASN A 24 17.98 6.52 0.63
C ASN A 24 18.19 8.03 0.85
N PRO A 25 19.37 8.46 1.37
CA PRO A 25 19.66 9.89 1.57
C PRO A 25 19.59 10.72 0.30
N ALA A 26 19.80 10.11 -0.88
CA ALA A 26 19.67 10.79 -2.17
C ALA A 26 18.23 11.25 -2.47
N TYR A 27 17.24 10.67 -1.80
CA TYR A 27 15.82 11.01 -1.93
C TYR A 27 15.28 11.80 -0.72
N ALA A 28 16.16 12.27 0.16
CA ALA A 28 15.76 13.02 1.36
C ALA A 28 15.10 14.38 1.04
N ALA A 29 15.35 14.94 -0.15
CA ALA A 29 14.74 16.18 -0.61
C ALA A 29 14.44 16.10 -2.12
N GLY A 30 13.36 16.74 -2.56
CA GLY A 30 13.03 16.89 -3.98
C GLY A 30 12.48 15.64 -4.68
N ALA A 31 12.42 14.49 -4.01
CA ALA A 31 11.86 13.24 -4.55
C ALA A 31 10.34 13.07 -4.29
N GLY A 32 9.71 14.05 -3.62
CA GLY A 32 8.36 13.95 -3.08
C GLY A 32 8.33 13.22 -1.74
N ASP A 33 7.14 13.10 -1.15
CA ASP A 33 6.97 12.39 0.12
C ASP A 33 6.98 10.87 -0.11
N LEU A 34 7.91 10.17 0.54
CA LEU A 34 7.98 8.69 0.53
C LEU A 34 7.46 8.14 1.85
N SER A 35 6.19 8.43 2.14
CA SER A 35 5.48 7.97 3.33
C SER A 35 4.09 7.45 3.00
N VAL A 36 3.45 6.75 3.94
CA VAL A 36 2.08 6.26 3.81
C VAL A 36 1.12 7.35 4.31
N HIS A 37 0.12 7.69 3.50
CA HIS A 37 -1.00 8.51 3.95
C HIS A 37 -2.12 7.65 4.55
N GLU A 38 -2.52 6.61 3.84
CA GLU A 38 -3.63 5.73 4.22
C GLU A 38 -3.34 4.27 3.84
N VAL A 39 -3.97 3.35 4.56
CA VAL A 39 -4.00 1.93 4.25
C VAL A 39 -5.44 1.43 4.20
N ALA A 40 -5.77 0.65 3.18
CA ALA A 40 -7.01 -0.10 3.09
C ALA A 40 -6.71 -1.60 3.02
N VAL A 41 -7.60 -2.42 3.59
CA VAL A 41 -7.49 -3.88 3.56
C VAL A 41 -8.51 -4.41 2.56
N SER A 42 -8.12 -5.43 1.79
CA SER A 42 -9.05 -6.14 0.90
C SER A 42 -10.25 -6.68 1.69
N HIS A 43 -11.44 -6.59 1.09
CA HIS A 43 -12.66 -7.18 1.61
C HIS A 43 -12.74 -8.69 1.34
N VAL A 44 -11.89 -9.23 0.46
CA VAL A 44 -11.88 -10.67 0.09
C VAL A 44 -10.67 -11.46 0.60
N ASP A 45 -9.53 -10.81 0.86
CA ASP A 45 -8.35 -11.43 1.52
C ASP A 45 -7.83 -10.49 2.62
N PRO A 46 -8.07 -10.77 3.92
CA PRO A 46 -7.68 -9.86 5.00
C PRO A 46 -6.17 -9.70 5.18
N ARG A 47 -5.35 -10.42 4.40
CA ARG A 47 -3.90 -10.29 4.37
C ARG A 47 -3.41 -9.36 3.26
N LEU A 48 -4.27 -8.93 2.35
CA LEU A 48 -3.92 -8.06 1.23
C LEU A 48 -4.20 -6.59 1.59
N LEU A 49 -3.16 -5.77 1.47
CA LEU A 49 -3.11 -4.38 1.91
C LEU A 49 -2.85 -3.46 0.71
N TYR A 50 -3.53 -2.33 0.67
CA TYR A 50 -3.36 -1.26 -0.30
C TYR A 50 -2.91 0.01 0.41
N PHE A 51 -1.79 0.60 0.02
CA PHE A 51 -1.24 1.81 0.61
C PHE A 51 -1.28 2.97 -0.39
N SER A 52 -1.81 4.11 0.03
CA SER A 52 -1.52 5.39 -0.65
C SER A 52 -0.16 5.90 -0.17
N TYR A 53 0.86 5.75 -1.01
CA TYR A 53 2.26 6.00 -0.65
C TYR A 53 2.79 7.30 -1.29
N TYR A 54 1.99 8.38 -1.37
CA TYR A 54 2.38 9.66 -1.97
C TYR A 54 3.17 9.49 -3.29
N ALA A 55 4.44 9.91 -3.33
CA ALA A 55 5.35 9.81 -4.47
C ALA A 55 5.68 8.35 -4.84
N GLY A 56 5.61 7.46 -3.85
CA GLY A 56 5.68 6.03 -4.03
C GLY A 56 4.44 5.41 -4.69
N GLY A 57 3.38 6.17 -4.96
CA GLY A 57 2.19 5.69 -5.67
C GLY A 57 1.29 4.75 -4.85
N LEU A 58 0.44 3.98 -5.53
CA LEU A 58 -0.32 2.90 -4.88
C LEU A 58 0.60 1.69 -4.71
N ARG A 59 0.75 1.20 -3.48
CA ARG A 59 1.50 -0.02 -3.17
C ARG A 59 0.57 -1.11 -2.66
N ILE A 60 0.84 -2.34 -3.06
CA ILE A 60 0.05 -3.50 -2.69
C ILE A 60 0.98 -4.48 -1.98
N ALA A 61 0.67 -4.83 -0.74
CA ALA A 61 1.44 -5.82 0.00
C ALA A 61 0.55 -6.93 0.53
N LYS A 62 1.15 -8.07 0.82
CA LYS A 62 0.50 -9.24 1.40
C LYS A 62 1.22 -9.68 2.66
N ILE A 63 0.45 -9.95 3.71
CA ILE A 63 0.96 -10.66 4.88
C ILE A 63 1.09 -12.14 4.53
N THR A 64 2.31 -12.66 4.58
CA THR A 64 2.62 -14.06 4.24
C THR A 64 2.26 -15.01 5.38
N ALA A 65 2.33 -16.32 5.14
CA ALA A 65 2.14 -17.32 6.19
C ALA A 65 3.22 -17.26 7.27
N ASP A 66 4.42 -16.78 6.92
CA ASP A 66 5.56 -16.59 7.81
C ASP A 66 5.54 -15.24 8.54
N GLU A 67 4.38 -14.55 8.53
CA GLU A 67 4.16 -13.29 9.23
C GLU A 67 5.09 -12.16 8.78
N GLN A 68 5.34 -12.07 7.47
CA GLN A 68 6.08 -10.99 6.84
C GLN A 68 5.17 -10.17 5.93
N ILE A 69 5.45 -8.88 5.77
CA ILE A 69 4.80 -8.01 4.80
C ILE A 69 5.63 -8.05 3.51
N GLN A 70 5.05 -8.58 2.44
CA GLN A 70 5.70 -8.65 1.13
C GLN A 70 4.98 -7.74 0.13
N GLU A 71 5.69 -6.82 -0.54
CA GLU A 71 5.12 -6.09 -1.67
C GLU A 71 4.85 -7.05 -2.84
N VAL A 72 3.62 -7.04 -3.35
CA VAL A 72 3.13 -7.92 -4.42
C VAL A 72 2.61 -7.16 -5.63
N GLY A 73 2.64 -5.83 -5.60
CA GLY A 73 2.29 -5.00 -6.75
C GLY A 73 2.39 -3.51 -6.45
N ALA A 74 2.41 -2.72 -7.52
CA ALA A 74 2.40 -1.28 -7.45
C ALA A 74 1.68 -0.68 -8.66
N PHE A 75 1.16 0.53 -8.49
CA PHE A 75 0.75 1.40 -9.58
C PHE A 75 1.38 2.77 -9.38
N ILE A 76 2.21 3.17 -10.35
CA ILE A 76 2.79 4.50 -10.46
C ILE A 76 2.20 5.13 -11.73
N ALA A 77 1.58 6.30 -11.59
CA ALA A 77 1.05 7.02 -12.74
C ALA A 77 2.19 7.46 -13.68
N PRO A 78 1.94 7.58 -15.02
CA PRO A 78 2.99 7.75 -16.02
C PRO A 78 3.94 8.94 -15.80
N ASN A 79 3.47 10.01 -15.15
CA ASN A 79 4.24 11.23 -14.91
C ASN A 79 4.70 11.36 -13.44
N GLY A 80 4.72 10.26 -12.68
CA GLY A 80 4.89 10.27 -11.23
C GLY A 80 3.55 10.25 -10.51
N SER A 81 3.59 10.15 -9.19
CA SER A 81 2.41 9.97 -8.34
C SER A 81 2.45 10.88 -7.12
N ASN A 82 1.27 11.14 -6.56
CA ASN A 82 1.08 11.87 -5.31
C ASN A 82 -0.20 11.37 -4.62
N HIS A 83 -0.24 10.06 -4.35
CA HIS A 83 -1.43 9.39 -3.84
C HIS A 83 -1.73 9.76 -2.39
N TRP A 84 -2.97 10.16 -2.12
CA TRP A 84 -3.46 10.59 -0.81
C TRP A 84 -4.42 9.56 -0.23
N GLY A 85 -5.55 9.30 -0.90
CA GLY A 85 -6.55 8.35 -0.40
C GLY A 85 -6.46 6.97 -1.05
N VAL A 86 -6.88 5.95 -0.30
CA VAL A 86 -7.08 4.59 -0.82
C VAL A 86 -8.30 3.93 -0.16
N GLN A 87 -9.22 3.42 -0.97
CA GLN A 87 -10.44 2.76 -0.50
C GLN A 87 -10.73 1.52 -1.34
N VAL A 88 -11.05 0.42 -0.67
CA VAL A 88 -11.51 -0.81 -1.32
C VAL A 88 -13.03 -0.81 -1.39
N PHE A 89 -13.59 -1.23 -2.52
CA PHE A 89 -15.04 -1.37 -2.70
C PHE A 89 -15.38 -2.55 -3.61
N GLN A 90 -16.64 -2.96 -3.58
CA GLN A 90 -17.18 -4.06 -4.38
C GLN A 90 -18.13 -3.51 -5.44
N ASP A 91 -18.00 -3.97 -6.67
CA ASP A 91 -18.96 -3.72 -7.75
C ASP A 91 -19.08 -4.96 -8.64
N GLY A 92 -20.32 -5.35 -8.98
CA GLY A 92 -20.57 -6.52 -9.84
C GLY A 92 -19.92 -7.83 -9.38
N GLY A 93 -19.75 -8.04 -8.06
CA GLY A 93 -19.08 -9.22 -7.50
C GLY A 93 -17.55 -9.22 -7.66
N LYS A 94 -16.96 -8.07 -7.95
CA LYS A 94 -15.51 -7.88 -8.07
C LYS A 94 -15.03 -6.81 -7.09
N GLU A 95 -13.86 -7.05 -6.53
CA GLU A 95 -13.17 -6.05 -5.73
C GLU A 95 -12.40 -5.06 -6.61
N TYR A 96 -12.50 -3.79 -6.25
CA TYR A 96 -11.77 -2.69 -6.83
C TYR A 96 -11.11 -1.86 -5.73
N VAL A 97 -10.05 -1.16 -6.11
CA VAL A 97 -9.43 -0.13 -5.28
C VAL A 97 -9.57 1.22 -5.97
N ALA A 98 -10.16 2.16 -5.25
CA ALA A 98 -10.19 3.57 -5.60
C ALA A 98 -9.01 4.24 -4.91
N THR A 99 -8.12 4.87 -5.66
CA THR A 99 -7.00 5.63 -5.10
C THR A 99 -6.96 7.04 -5.67
N SER A 100 -6.90 8.03 -4.79
CA SER A 100 -6.86 9.43 -5.18
C SER A 100 -5.43 9.92 -5.23
N ASP A 101 -5.09 10.60 -6.31
CA ASP A 101 -3.81 11.21 -6.60
C ASP A 101 -4.01 12.73 -6.71
N ARG A 102 -3.18 13.49 -5.98
CA ARG A 102 -3.32 14.95 -5.92
C ARG A 102 -3.01 15.66 -7.23
N ASP A 103 -2.29 14.99 -8.12
CA ASP A 103 -1.87 15.53 -9.41
C ASP A 103 -2.79 15.02 -10.54
N HIS A 104 -3.45 13.87 -10.36
CA HIS A 104 -4.20 13.19 -11.42
C HIS A 104 -5.68 12.88 -11.11
N GLY A 105 -6.17 13.12 -9.90
CA GLY A 105 -7.55 12.81 -9.51
C GLY A 105 -7.75 11.36 -9.08
N LEU A 106 -8.82 10.70 -9.54
CA LEU A 106 -9.21 9.37 -9.06
C LEU A 106 -8.83 8.26 -10.04
N TRP A 107 -8.16 7.22 -9.55
CA TRP A 107 -7.93 5.96 -10.26
C TRP A 107 -8.79 4.85 -9.67
N ILE A 108 -9.44 4.06 -10.53
CA ILE A 108 -10.15 2.83 -10.14
C ILE A 108 -9.41 1.66 -10.77
N LEU A 109 -8.83 0.82 -9.92
CA LEU A 109 -7.95 -0.27 -10.31
C LEU A 109 -8.51 -1.59 -9.78
N ARG A 110 -8.11 -2.69 -10.44
CA ARG A 110 -8.36 -4.05 -9.96
C ARG A 110 -7.02 -4.76 -9.81
N TYR A 111 -6.80 -5.33 -8.64
CA TYR A 111 -5.64 -6.18 -8.42
C TYR A 111 -5.85 -7.53 -9.11
N ASN A 112 -4.91 -7.88 -10.00
CA ASN A 112 -4.82 -9.19 -10.61
C ASN A 112 -3.52 -9.83 -10.11
N PRO A 113 -3.58 -10.78 -9.15
CA PRO A 113 -2.38 -11.47 -8.69
C PRO A 113 -1.73 -12.18 -9.89
N GLN A 114 -0.41 -12.06 -9.99
CA GLN A 114 0.36 -12.89 -10.92
C GLN A 114 0.22 -14.36 -10.46
N PRO A 115 0.10 -15.32 -11.41
CA PRO A 115 -0.02 -16.74 -11.09
C PRO A 115 1.20 -17.30 -10.36
#